data_AF-A0AAP2E5C6-F1
#
_entry.id   AF-A0AAP2E5C6-F1
#
_cell.length_a   1.000
_cell.length_b   1.000
_cell.length_c   1.000
_cell.angle_alpha   90.00
_cell.angle_beta   90.00
_cell.angle_gamma   90.00
#
_symmetry.space_group_name_H-M   'P 1'
#
loop_
_entity.id
_entity.type
_entity.pdbx_description
1 polymer ?
#
loop_
_entity_poly.entity_id
_entity_poly.type
_entity_poly.pdbx_seq_one_letter_code
_entity_poly.pdbx_strand_id
1 'polypeptide(L)' 'VQHVITSPVEHHAVSHTLEVLARQGWFKLHHVTLDEKGHINLDDLETLLKENPHAVVSLMHANNEIGNLLDIERVG' A
#
# COMPACT_ATOMS: atom_id res chain seq x y z
N VAL A 1 0.39 -13.25 9.02
CA VAL A 1 -0.12 -11.93 8.57
C VAL A 1 -1.51 -12.14 8.00
N GLN A 2 -2.54 -11.46 8.50
CA GLN A 2 -3.91 -11.64 7.99
C GLN A 2 -4.24 -10.64 6.86
N HIS A 3 -3.62 -9.46 6.92
CA HIS A 3 -3.89 -8.34 6.03
C HIS A 3 -2.58 -7.70 5.56
N VAL A 4 -2.54 -7.30 4.30
CA VAL A 4 -1.48 -6.47 3.73
C VAL A 4 -2.13 -5.26 3.06
N ILE A 5 -1.61 -4.06 3.35
CA ILE A 5 -2.02 -2.81 2.73
C ILE A 5 -0.87 -2.34 1.83
N THR A 6 -1.17 -2.04 0.57
CA THR A 6 -0.21 -1.54 -0.40
C THR A 6 -0.83 -0.46 -1.30
N SER A 7 -0.09 0.06 -2.28
CA SER A 7 -0.58 1.08 -3.22
C SER A 7 -0.73 0.53 -4.65
N PRO A 8 -1.57 1.14 -5.51
CA PRO A 8 -1.60 0.85 -6.94
C PRO A 8 -0.34 1.28 -7.70
N VAL A 9 0.53 2.09 -7.08
CA VAL A 9 1.72 2.71 -7.69
C VAL A 9 3.02 2.07 -7.21
N GLU A 10 2.95 0.84 -6.70
CA GLU A 10 4.14 0.03 -6.39
C GLU A 10 4.83 -0.48 -7.66
N HIS A 11 6.16 -0.58 -7.60
CA HIS A 11 6.91 -1.30 -8.61
C HIS A 11 6.46 -2.77 -8.71
N HIS A 12 6.47 -3.32 -9.93
CA HIS A 12 6.03 -4.69 -10.23
C HIS A 12 6.67 -5.78 -9.34
N ALA A 13 7.90 -5.56 -8.87
CA ALA A 13 8.59 -6.47 -7.97
C ALA A 13 7.88 -6.65 -6.60
N VAL A 14 7.03 -5.71 -6.22
CA VAL A 14 6.23 -5.76 -4.98
C VAL A 14 4.78 -6.11 -5.31
N SER A 15 4.12 -5.32 -6.17
CA SER A 15 2.68 -5.49 -6.46
C SER A 15 2.35 -6.89 -6.98
N HIS A 16 3.13 -7.39 -7.95
CA HIS A 16 2.88 -8.72 -8.53
C HIS A 16 3.05 -9.84 -7.50
N THR A 17 4.08 -9.75 -6.65
CA THR A 17 4.31 -10.74 -5.60
C THR A 17 3.17 -10.75 -4.58
N LEU A 18 2.71 -9.57 -4.15
CA LEU A 18 1.60 -9.45 -3.22
C LEU A 18 0.29 -10.00 -3.81
N GLU A 19 0.00 -9.69 -5.07
CA GLU A 19 -1.19 -10.22 -5.76
C GLU A 19 -1.18 -11.75 -5.87
N VAL A 20 -0.05 -12.34 -6.24
CA VAL A 20 0.09 -13.80 -6.36
C VAL A 20 -0.13 -14.47 -5.00
N LEU A 21 0.51 -13.96 -3.94
CA LEU A 21 0.36 -14.50 -2.59
C LEU A 21 -1.07 -14.31 -2.04
N ALA A 22 -1.72 -13.18 -2.33
CA ALA A 22 -3.11 -12.94 -1.96
C ALA A 22 -4.06 -13.92 -2.68
N ARG A 23 -3.87 -14.15 -3.98
CA ARG A 23 -4.65 -15.14 -4.77
C ARG A 23 -4.45 -16.56 -4.26
N GLN A 24 -3.29 -16.87 -3.72
CA GLN A 24 -3.00 -18.15 -3.06
C GLN A 24 -3.59 -18.27 -1.65
N GLY A 25 -4.21 -17.20 -1.12
CA GLY A 25 -4.88 -17.20 0.18
C GLY A 25 -3.99 -16.95 1.39
N TRP A 26 -2.75 -16.47 1.19
CA TRP A 26 -1.84 -16.20 2.31
C TRP A 26 -2.32 -15.05 3.22
N PHE A 27 -2.97 -14.05 2.64
CA PHE A 27 -3.52 -12.87 3.32
C PHE A 27 -4.55 -12.17 2.42
N LYS A 28 -5.34 -11.25 3.01
CA LYS A 28 -6.15 -10.31 2.24
C LYS A 28 -5.30 -9.10 1.84
N LEU A 29 -5.33 -8.75 0.56
CA LEU A 29 -4.65 -7.59 0.02
C LEU A 29 -5.62 -6.41 -0.08
N HIS A 30 -5.18 -5.26 0.42
CA HIS A 30 -5.91 -4.00 0.37
C HIS A 30 -5.06 -2.96 -0.36
N HIS A 31 -5.72 -2.09 -1.12
CA HIS A 31 -5.06 -1.00 -1.83
C HIS A 31 -5.52 0.34 -1.27
N VAL A 32 -4.57 1.13 -0.78
CA VAL A 32 -4.83 2.52 -0.41
C VAL A 32 -5.08 3.34 -1.68
N THR A 33 -6.06 4.22 -1.62
CA THR A 33 -6.40 5.16 -2.68
C THR A 33 -5.33 6.23 -2.84
N LEU A 34 -5.35 6.86 -4.00
CA LEU A 34 -4.45 7.96 -4.35
C LEU A 34 -5.25 9.23 -4.55
N ASP A 35 -4.63 10.38 -4.27
CA ASP A 35 -5.18 11.66 -4.68
C ASP A 35 -5.04 11.90 -6.19
N GLU A 36 -5.58 13.01 -6.69
CA GLU A 36 -5.52 13.38 -8.12
C GLU A 36 -4.08 13.59 -8.64
N LYS A 37 -3.10 13.73 -7.74
CA LYS A 37 -1.68 13.91 -8.04
C LYS A 37 -0.86 12.62 -7.87
N GLY A 38 -1.51 11.51 -7.51
CA GLY A 38 -0.85 10.22 -7.28
C GLY A 38 -0.15 10.09 -5.94
N HIS A 39 -0.44 10.93 -4.94
CA HIS A 39 0.02 10.72 -3.56
C HIS A 39 -0.89 9.74 -2.82
N ILE A 40 -0.32 9.06 -1.83
CA ILE A 40 -1.09 8.21 -0.92
C ILE A 40 -2.13 9.04 -0.17
N ASN A 41 -3.38 8.63 -0.23
CA ASN A 41 -4.44 9.22 0.60
C ASN A 41 -4.28 8.74 2.05
N LEU A 42 -3.81 9.63 2.92
CA LEU A 42 -3.54 9.29 4.33
C LEU A 42 -4.81 9.03 5.14
N ASP A 43 -5.94 9.65 4.79
CA ASP A 43 -7.22 9.42 5.50
C ASP A 43 -7.75 8.02 5.21
N ASP A 44 -7.59 7.55 3.98
CA ASP A 44 -7.92 6.20 3.57
C ASP A 44 -6.96 5.17 4.19
N LEU A 45 -5.65 5.48 4.22
CA LEU A 45 -4.67 4.64 4.92
C LEU A 45 -5.02 4.47 6.40
N GLU A 46 -5.39 5.56 7.09
CA GLU A 46 -5.79 5.53 8.50
C GLU A 46 -7.07 4.70 8.69
N THR A 47 -8.02 4.81 7.77
CA THR A 47 -9.26 4.01 7.78
C THR A 47 -8.95 2.51 7.61
N LEU A 48 -8.15 2.15 6.60
CA LEU A 48 -7.73 0.76 6.36
C LEU A 48 -6.99 0.16 7.55
N LEU A 49 -6.13 0.94 8.22
CA LEU A 49 -5.42 0.50 9.41
C LEU A 49 -6.35 0.24 10.60
N LYS A 50 -7.37 1.09 10.80
CA LYS A 50 -8.38 0.90 11.85
C LYS A 50 -9.24 -0.34 11.59
N GLU A 51 -9.63 -0.58 10.34
CA GLU A 51 -10.45 -1.72 9.95
C GLU A 51 -9.69 -3.05 9.94
N ASN A 52 -8.38 -3.01 9.73
CA ASN A 52 -7.52 -4.19 9.57
C ASN A 52 -6.36 -4.17 10.59
N PRO A 53 -6.64 -4.43 11.88
CA PRO A 53 -5.61 -4.42 12.92
C PRO A 53 -4.52 -5.46 12.62
N HIS A 54 -3.27 -5.12 12.95
CA HIS A 54 -2.08 -5.94 12.66
C HIS A 54 -1.80 -6.18 11.16
N ALA A 55 -2.31 -5.32 10.28
CA ALA A 55 -1.90 -5.32 8.87
C ALA A 55 -0.41 -5.00 8.72
N VAL A 56 0.20 -5.60 7.70
CA VAL A 56 1.53 -5.18 7.21
C VAL A 56 1.33 -4.12 6.13
N VAL A 57 2.05 -3.02 6.22
CA VAL A 57 2.01 -1.92 5.23
C VAL A 57 3.26 -1.99 4.36
N SER A 58 3.09 -1.96 3.05
CA SER A 58 4.18 -1.87 2.07
C SER A 58 3.87 -0.77 1.07
N LEU A 59 4.60 0.34 1.19
CA LEU A 59 4.45 1.53 0.35
C LEU A 59 5.80 1.97 -0.20
N MET A 60 5.85 2.29 -1.49
CA MET A 60 7.04 2.78 -2.17
C MET A 60 7.43 4.17 -1.66
N HIS A 61 8.69 4.34 -1.25
CA HIS A 61 9.20 5.64 -0.79
C HIS A 61 9.25 6.67 -1.92
N ALA A 62 9.70 6.28 -3.10
CA ALA A 62 9.79 7.14 -4.26
C ALA A 62 9.21 6.41 -5.47
N ASN A 63 8.13 6.92 -6.04
CA ASN A 63 7.55 6.33 -7.23
C ASN A 63 8.44 6.61 -8.44
N ASN A 64 8.82 5.55 -9.16
CA ASN A 64 9.77 5.61 -10.26
C ASN A 64 9.17 6.07 -11.60
N GLU A 65 7.86 6.32 -11.67
CA GLU A 65 7.16 6.73 -12.89
C GLU A 65 6.76 8.21 -12.86
N ILE A 66 6.13 8.65 -11.77
CA ILE A 66 5.58 10.02 -11.60
C ILE A 66 6.51 10.88 -10.72
N GLY A 67 7.42 10.26 -9.96
CA GLY A 67 8.42 10.97 -9.15
C GLY A 67 7.93 11.43 -7.78
N ASN A 68 6.74 11.00 -7.35
CA ASN A 68 6.21 11.34 -6.03
C ASN A 68 7.06 10.71 -4.91
N LEU A 69 7.30 11.50 -3.87
CA LEU A 69 7.95 11.05 -2.64
C LEU A 69 6.89 10.85 -1.55
N LEU A 70 6.95 9.70 -0.89
CA LEU A 70 6.17 9.41 0.30
C LEU A 70 6.88 9.98 1.52
N ASP A 71 6.15 10.71 2.35
CA ASP A 71 6.63 11.16 3.66
C ASP A 71 6.71 9.96 4.63
N ILE A 72 7.90 9.34 4.72
CA ILE A 72 8.12 8.18 5.59
C ILE A 72 7.94 8.55 7.07
N GLU A 73 8.31 9.75 7.50
CA GLU A 73 8.17 10.16 8.91
C GLU A 73 6.70 10.28 9.31
N ARG A 74 5.85 10.71 8.36
CA ARG A 74 4.41 10.77 8.59
C ARG A 74 3.74 9.39 8.62
N VAL A 75 4.27 8.42 7.87
CA VAL A 75 3.64 7.10 7.65
C VAL A 75 4.18 6.00 8.57
N GLY A 76 5.46 6.06 8.96
CA GLY A 76 6.14 5.05 9.80
C GLY A 76 5.93 5.23 11.29
#